data_AF-A0A8J7S8X5-F1
#
_entry.id   AF-A0A8J7S8X5-F1
#
_cell.length_a   1.000
_cell.length_b   1.000
_cell.length_c   1.000
_cell.angle_alpha   90.00
_cell.angle_beta   90.00
_cell.angle_gamma   90.00
#
_symmetry.space_group_name_H-M   'P 1'
#
loop_
_entity.id
_entity.type
_entity.pdbx_description
1 polymer ?
#
loop_
_entity_poly.entity_id
_entity_poly.type
_entity_poly.pdbx_seq_one_letter_code
_entity_poly.pdbx_strand_id
1 'polypeptide(L)'
;MSAPQQPGVSSKGAGPEPRPLAAGGGTTPAFVARERDAAVRQVRELMAARSRSEEQLQLIRVEAAAVTAQRDAALVCIENLMQEATALAEDLKESQADAVELKQERDQLLAKVVELSQQIAQYQERRVVEPEPSRPAAAILNPQTGDTLRYADFASTVALSAFSAADEFDSLGEHLAPPSTDYFHTAADEFFAKVGDEAEEPALFLLQKGVPAIEYEAVDDVLELHHSVNFAYLSAEGKEQESCQGYVCCVKRQGTVQVFAALCGIHSGKTWVYGPEHQGTDDASCTKLLRDALKFAEEVGFLMERVLPGPKPPQQRAAIARCPVLKPVAGPRGTLPAPQDRV
;
A
#
# COMPACT_ATOMS: atom_id res chain seq x y z
N MET A 1 8.62 -4.28 30.27
CA MET A 1 9.42 -5.46 30.66
C MET A 1 9.29 -5.65 32.15
N SER A 2 8.38 -6.54 32.57
CA SER A 2 8.15 -6.85 33.99
C SER A 2 9.25 -7.78 34.48
N ALA A 3 9.96 -7.38 35.53
CA ALA A 3 10.99 -8.22 36.14
C ALA A 3 10.36 -9.50 36.70
N PRO A 4 10.99 -10.68 36.54
CA PRO A 4 10.49 -11.90 37.14
C PRO A 4 10.55 -11.78 38.66
N GLN A 5 9.38 -11.87 39.30
CA GLN A 5 9.22 -11.98 40.75
C GLN A 5 10.03 -13.18 41.25
N GLN A 6 11.09 -12.91 42.02
CA GLN A 6 11.81 -13.96 42.72
C GLN A 6 10.89 -14.57 43.80
N PRO A 7 10.80 -15.91 43.90
CA PRO A 7 10.05 -16.54 44.97
C PRO A 7 10.73 -16.23 46.31
N GLY A 8 10.05 -15.44 47.12
CA GLY A 8 10.47 -15.08 48.47
C GLY A 8 10.64 -16.34 49.33
N VAL A 9 11.89 -16.68 49.62
CA VAL A 9 12.24 -17.72 50.59
C VAL A 9 11.90 -17.17 51.98
N SER A 10 10.70 -17.45 52.45
CA SER A 10 10.29 -17.19 53.83
C SER A 10 10.96 -18.21 54.76
N SER A 11 12.18 -17.90 55.20
CA SER A 11 12.86 -18.63 56.27
C SER A 11 12.20 -18.31 57.63
N LYS A 12 11.09 -18.98 57.93
CA LYS A 12 10.55 -19.04 59.29
C LYS A 12 11.49 -19.91 60.14
N GLY A 13 12.42 -19.26 60.84
CA GLY A 13 13.27 -19.88 61.84
C GLY A 13 12.44 -20.32 63.03
N ALA A 14 12.03 -21.59 63.04
CA ALA A 14 11.63 -22.28 64.25
C ALA A 14 12.92 -22.80 64.91
N GLY A 15 13.24 -22.28 66.09
CA GLY A 15 14.41 -22.69 66.86
C GLY A 15 14.36 -24.18 67.20
N PRO A 16 15.51 -24.88 67.20
CA PRO A 16 15.54 -26.30 67.53
C PRO A 16 15.22 -26.49 69.02
N GLU A 17 14.08 -27.13 69.30
CA GLU A 17 13.82 -27.67 70.64
C GLU A 17 14.93 -28.67 71.04
N PRO A 18 15.42 -28.63 72.28
CA PRO A 18 16.46 -29.52 72.76
C PRO A 18 15.91 -30.94 72.87
N ARG A 19 16.32 -31.82 71.94
CA ARG A 19 16.00 -33.24 72.02
C ARG A 19 16.77 -33.91 73.17
N PRO A 20 16.13 -34.82 73.91
CA PRO A 20 16.76 -35.54 75.02
C PRO A 20 17.89 -36.43 74.50
N LEU A 21 19.01 -36.42 75.22
CA LEU A 21 20.20 -37.25 75.01
C LEU A 21 19.84 -38.73 75.18
N ALA A 22 19.36 -39.36 74.12
CA ALA A 22 19.15 -40.80 74.07
C ALA A 22 20.51 -41.51 73.98
N ALA A 23 20.78 -42.35 74.98
CA ALA A 23 22.00 -43.10 75.15
C ALA A 23 22.30 -44.04 73.98
N GLY A 24 23.55 -43.99 73.48
CA GLY A 24 24.29 -45.15 72.99
C GLY A 24 23.64 -46.01 71.89
N GLY A 25 22.99 -45.41 70.90
CA GLY A 25 22.60 -46.13 69.69
C GLY A 25 23.82 -46.40 68.83
N GLY A 26 24.41 -47.60 68.94
CA GLY A 26 25.50 -48.02 68.06
C GLY A 26 25.11 -47.83 66.59
N THR A 27 25.88 -47.02 65.86
CA THR A 27 25.71 -46.81 64.42
C THR A 27 25.87 -48.14 63.70
N THR A 28 24.74 -48.80 63.46
CA THR A 28 24.76 -50.03 62.69
C THR A 28 25.26 -49.72 61.27
N PRO A 29 26.10 -50.57 60.67
CA PRO A 29 26.60 -50.35 59.31
C PRO A 29 25.49 -50.15 58.26
N ALA A 30 24.29 -50.66 58.53
CA ALA A 30 23.10 -50.44 57.71
C ALA A 30 22.63 -48.97 57.68
N PHE A 31 22.76 -48.23 58.78
CA PHE A 31 22.41 -46.81 58.83
C PHE A 31 23.36 -45.98 57.95
N VAL A 32 24.67 -46.21 58.08
CA VAL A 32 25.71 -45.52 57.30
C VAL A 32 25.55 -45.81 55.80
N ALA A 33 25.23 -47.06 55.43
CA ALA A 33 24.95 -47.42 54.03
C ALA A 33 23.74 -46.65 53.46
N ARG A 34 22.65 -46.55 54.22
CA ARG A 34 21.45 -45.80 53.80
C ARG A 34 21.73 -44.30 53.64
N GLU A 35 22.50 -43.72 54.55
CA GLU A 35 22.87 -42.31 54.49
C GLU A 35 23.79 -42.02 53.30
N ARG A 36 24.79 -42.88 53.06
CA ARG A 36 25.63 -42.80 51.86
C ARG A 36 24.80 -42.90 50.58
N ASP A 37 23.88 -43.86 50.50
CA ASP A 37 23.06 -44.06 49.31
C ASP A 37 22.05 -42.89 49.10
N ALA A 38 21.58 -42.26 50.19
CA ALA A 38 20.79 -41.03 50.12
C ALA A 38 21.63 -39.84 49.61
N ALA A 39 22.85 -39.65 50.13
CA ALA A 39 23.76 -38.61 49.68
C ALA A 39 24.13 -38.77 48.19
N VAL A 40 24.39 -40.01 47.74
CA VAL A 40 24.67 -40.31 46.33
C VAL A 40 23.47 -39.97 45.44
N ARG A 41 22.23 -40.25 45.87
CA ARG A 41 21.03 -39.84 45.13
C ARG A 41 20.92 -38.32 45.02
N GLN A 42 21.11 -37.60 46.13
CA GLN A 42 21.07 -36.14 46.14
C GLN A 42 22.13 -35.53 45.22
N VAL A 43 23.36 -36.06 45.24
CA VAL A 43 24.43 -35.59 44.34
C VAL A 43 24.07 -35.83 42.88
N ARG A 44 23.48 -36.99 42.53
CA ARG A 44 23.02 -37.28 41.17
C ARG A 44 21.90 -36.33 40.72
N GLU A 45 20.95 -36.04 41.60
CA GLU A 45 19.86 -35.09 41.32
C GLU A 45 20.40 -33.67 41.08
N LEU A 46 21.35 -33.22 41.90
CA LEU A 46 22.00 -31.92 41.73
C LEU A 46 22.82 -31.86 40.43
N MET A 47 23.57 -32.92 40.10
CA MET A 47 24.29 -33.00 38.81
C MET A 47 23.32 -32.94 37.62
N ALA A 48 22.19 -33.66 37.68
CA ALA A 48 21.17 -33.61 36.63
C ALA A 48 20.51 -32.23 36.53
N ALA A 49 20.21 -31.58 37.66
CA ALA A 49 19.69 -30.22 37.67
C ALA A 49 20.69 -29.21 37.09
N ARG A 50 21.98 -29.34 37.41
CA ARG A 50 23.05 -28.53 36.84
C ARG A 50 23.17 -28.74 35.32
N SER A 51 23.14 -29.98 34.84
CA SER A 51 23.18 -30.29 33.40
C SER A 51 22.03 -29.61 32.66
N ARG A 52 20.80 -29.70 33.17
CA ARG A 52 19.64 -29.02 32.57
C ARG A 52 19.79 -27.50 32.57
N SER A 53 20.33 -26.92 33.64
CA SER A 53 20.59 -25.48 33.70
C SER A 53 21.68 -25.04 32.71
N GLU A 54 22.73 -25.85 32.54
CA GLU A 54 23.79 -25.58 31.56
C GLU A 54 23.25 -25.65 30.12
N GLU A 55 22.38 -26.62 29.80
CA GLU A 55 21.68 -26.71 28.52
C GLU A 55 20.78 -25.49 28.26
N GLN A 56 20.02 -25.05 29.26
CA GLN A 56 19.18 -23.85 29.15
C GLN A 56 20.04 -22.58 28.93
N LEU A 57 21.16 -22.45 29.63
CA LEU A 57 22.09 -21.32 29.43
C LEU A 57 22.72 -21.35 28.04
N GLN A 58 23.02 -22.53 27.48
CA GLN A 58 23.49 -22.65 26.11
C GLN A 58 22.42 -22.21 25.11
N LEU A 59 21.17 -22.62 25.30
CA LEU A 59 20.06 -22.18 24.43
C LEU A 59 19.89 -20.65 24.47
N ILE A 60 19.85 -20.05 25.67
CA ILE A 60 19.73 -18.60 25.84
C ILE A 60 20.92 -17.86 25.19
N ARG A 61 22.13 -18.41 25.26
CA ARG A 61 23.31 -17.81 24.59
C ARG A 61 23.18 -17.82 23.06
N VAL A 62 22.67 -18.92 22.48
CA VAL A 62 22.43 -19.02 21.04
C VAL A 62 21.35 -18.02 20.61
N GLU A 63 20.24 -17.93 21.35
CA GLU A 63 19.18 -16.96 21.10
C GLU A 63 19.68 -15.51 21.21
N ALA A 64 20.46 -15.18 22.24
CA ALA A 64 21.04 -13.86 22.41
C ALA A 64 22.00 -13.50 21.26
N ALA A 65 22.81 -14.47 20.78
CA ALA A 65 23.68 -14.27 19.63
C ALA A 65 22.87 -14.03 18.34
N ALA A 66 21.77 -14.77 18.13
CA ALA A 66 20.88 -14.58 16.97
C ALA A 66 20.21 -13.19 17.00
N VAL A 67 19.71 -12.76 18.16
CA VAL A 67 19.12 -11.42 18.32
C VAL A 67 20.16 -10.32 18.09
N THR A 68 21.40 -10.51 18.54
CA THR A 68 22.49 -9.55 18.30
C THR A 68 22.80 -9.44 16.80
N ALA A 69 22.90 -10.57 16.10
CA ALA A 69 23.12 -10.59 14.65
C ALA A 69 21.97 -9.92 13.89
N GLN A 70 20.72 -10.14 14.30
CA GLN A 70 19.55 -9.49 13.70
C GLN A 70 19.57 -7.97 13.93
N ARG A 71 19.93 -7.52 15.13
CA ARG A 71 20.07 -6.10 15.45
C ARG A 71 21.14 -5.46 14.58
N ASP A 72 22.31 -6.09 14.47
CA ASP A 72 23.43 -5.53 13.71
C ASP A 72 23.09 -5.47 12.21
N ALA A 73 22.40 -6.47 11.66
CA ALA A 73 21.88 -6.43 10.29
C ALA A 73 20.84 -5.32 10.07
N ALA A 74 19.97 -5.07 11.06
CA ALA A 74 19.00 -3.99 10.99
C ALA A 74 19.68 -2.61 11.02
N LEU A 75 20.75 -2.43 11.79
CA LEU A 75 21.52 -1.18 11.83
C LEU A 75 22.18 -0.87 10.47
N VAL A 76 22.76 -1.88 9.81
CA VAL A 76 23.31 -1.72 8.45
C VAL A 76 22.22 -1.33 7.45
N CYS A 77 21.03 -1.93 7.55
CA CYS A 77 19.90 -1.58 6.70
C CYS A 77 19.46 -0.12 6.90
N ILE A 78 19.39 0.34 8.16
CA ILE A 78 19.06 1.73 8.49
C ILE A 78 20.10 2.70 7.92
N GLU A 79 21.39 2.38 8.04
CA GLU A 79 22.46 3.22 7.49
C GLU A 79 22.36 3.36 5.96
N ASN A 80 22.11 2.26 5.25
CA ASN A 80 21.91 2.29 3.79
C ASN A 80 20.69 3.15 3.41
N LEU A 81 19.57 2.99 4.11
CA LEU A 81 18.36 3.81 3.86
C LEU A 81 18.61 5.29 4.14
N MET A 82 19.41 5.62 5.16
CA MET A 82 19.80 7.02 5.42
C MET A 82 20.67 7.58 4.29
N GLN A 83 21.61 6.80 3.76
CA GLN A 83 22.43 7.21 2.60
C GLN A 83 21.58 7.42 1.34
N GLU A 84 20.66 6.51 1.05
CA GLU A 84 19.70 6.65 -0.05
C GLU A 84 18.82 7.89 0.11
N ALA A 85 18.31 8.14 1.32
CA ALA A 85 17.52 9.33 1.60
C ALA A 85 18.33 10.63 1.42
N THR A 86 19.62 10.64 1.79
CA THR A 86 20.49 11.80 1.53
C THR A 86 20.75 12.03 0.05
N ALA A 87 20.98 10.96 -0.73
CA ALA A 87 21.17 11.08 -2.18
C ALA A 87 19.92 11.63 -2.87
N LEU A 88 18.74 11.09 -2.54
CA LEU A 88 17.46 11.59 -3.07
C LEU A 88 17.18 13.05 -2.68
N ALA A 89 17.62 13.48 -1.50
CA ALA A 89 17.49 14.87 -1.07
C ALA A 89 18.42 15.83 -1.83
N GLU A 90 19.58 15.34 -2.31
CA GLU A 90 20.47 16.11 -3.19
C GLU A 90 19.88 16.20 -4.60
N ASP A 91 19.40 15.08 -5.16
CA ASP A 91 18.73 15.05 -6.47
C ASP A 91 17.50 15.97 -6.51
N LEU A 92 16.71 15.99 -5.43
CA LEU A 92 15.54 16.88 -5.32
C LEU A 92 15.96 18.36 -5.30
N LYS A 93 17.08 18.71 -4.68
CA LYS A 93 17.60 20.09 -4.67
C LYS A 93 18.08 20.50 -6.06
N GLU A 94 18.76 19.61 -6.78
CA GLU A 94 19.20 19.84 -8.15
C GLU A 94 17.99 20.06 -9.07
N SER A 95 17.00 19.18 -9.01
CA SER A 95 15.74 19.32 -9.78
C SER A 95 14.99 20.61 -9.45
N GLN A 96 14.99 21.04 -8.19
CA GLN A 96 14.41 22.34 -7.79
C GLN A 96 15.18 23.53 -8.36
N ALA A 97 16.51 23.45 -8.46
CA ALA A 97 17.33 24.49 -9.07
C ALA A 97 17.03 24.62 -10.57
N ASP A 98 16.97 23.49 -11.28
CA ASP A 98 16.62 23.45 -12.71
C ASP A 98 15.22 24.02 -12.96
N ALA A 99 14.25 23.69 -12.10
CA ALA A 99 12.90 24.22 -12.21
C ALA A 99 12.85 25.76 -12.02
N VAL A 100 13.70 26.31 -11.15
CA VAL A 100 13.83 27.76 -10.98
C VAL A 100 14.47 28.40 -12.22
N GLU A 101 15.48 27.78 -12.81
CA GLU A 101 16.13 28.27 -14.03
C GLU A 101 15.15 28.27 -15.22
N LEU A 102 14.47 27.15 -15.48
CA LEU A 102 13.45 27.05 -16.54
C LEU A 102 12.32 28.07 -16.35
N LYS A 103 11.92 28.35 -15.10
CA LYS A 103 10.93 29.38 -14.81
C LYS A 103 11.45 30.78 -15.18
N GLN A 104 12.72 31.08 -14.89
CA GLN A 104 13.34 32.35 -15.29
C GLN A 104 13.42 32.48 -16.82
N GLU A 105 13.81 31.42 -17.53
CA GLU A 105 13.85 31.42 -19.00
C GLU A 105 12.46 31.66 -19.60
N ARG A 106 11.43 30.97 -19.08
CA ARG A 106 10.04 31.18 -19.49
C ARG A 106 9.62 32.63 -19.30
N ASP A 107 9.92 33.23 -18.15
CA ASP A 107 9.54 34.62 -17.85
C ASP A 107 10.27 35.60 -18.77
N GLN A 108 11.54 35.34 -19.13
CA GLN A 108 12.27 36.12 -20.13
C GLN A 108 11.66 36.00 -21.53
N LEU A 109 11.24 34.80 -21.95
CA LEU A 109 10.58 34.60 -23.23
C LEU A 109 9.23 35.30 -23.29
N LEU A 110 8.44 35.24 -22.22
CA LEU A 110 7.17 35.97 -22.12
C LEU A 110 7.38 37.48 -22.24
N ALA A 111 8.41 38.03 -21.59
CA ALA A 111 8.77 39.45 -21.75
C ALA A 111 9.11 39.82 -23.21
N LYS A 112 9.88 38.97 -23.90
CA LYS A 112 10.20 39.17 -25.34
C LYS A 112 8.97 39.07 -26.23
N VAL A 113 8.05 38.15 -25.94
CA VAL A 113 6.78 38.03 -26.68
C VAL A 113 5.96 39.32 -26.55
N VAL A 114 5.89 39.91 -25.35
CA VAL A 114 5.22 41.20 -25.12
C VAL A 114 5.93 42.34 -25.86
N GLU A 115 7.26 42.37 -25.89
CA GLU A 115 8.01 43.39 -26.65
C GLU A 115 7.76 43.27 -28.15
N LEU A 116 7.84 42.06 -28.72
CA LEU A 116 7.61 41.82 -30.14
C LEU A 116 6.16 42.14 -30.54
N SER A 117 5.18 41.82 -29.71
CA SER A 117 3.78 42.16 -29.99
C SER A 117 3.57 43.68 -30.05
N GLN A 118 4.20 44.44 -29.16
CA GLN A 118 4.21 45.91 -29.20
C GLN A 118 4.89 46.44 -30.48
N GLN A 119 6.03 45.87 -30.89
CA GLN A 119 6.71 46.25 -32.13
C GLN A 119 5.84 45.98 -33.36
N ILE A 120 5.14 44.85 -33.40
CA ILE A 120 4.18 44.52 -34.47
C ILE A 120 3.05 45.55 -34.51
N ALA A 121 2.46 45.91 -33.36
CA ALA A 121 1.41 46.92 -33.28
C ALA A 121 1.89 48.28 -33.82
N GLN A 122 3.07 48.74 -33.40
CA GLN A 122 3.67 49.99 -33.90
C GLN A 122 3.92 49.96 -35.42
N TYR A 123 4.38 48.83 -35.95
CA TYR A 123 4.62 48.67 -37.38
C TYR A 123 3.30 48.72 -38.17
N GLN A 124 2.24 48.11 -37.64
CA GLN A 124 0.90 48.18 -38.23
C GLN A 124 0.38 49.62 -38.24
N GLU A 125 0.56 50.39 -37.17
CA GLU A 125 0.16 51.81 -37.12
C GLU A 125 0.91 52.66 -38.17
N ARG A 126 2.22 52.46 -38.34
CA ARG A 126 3.01 53.19 -39.35
C ARG A 126 2.59 52.85 -40.78
N ARG A 127 2.22 51.60 -41.05
CA ARG A 127 1.83 51.13 -42.39
C ARG A 127 0.51 51.75 -42.86
N VAL A 128 -0.39 52.15 -41.96
CA VAL A 128 -1.69 52.76 -42.31
C VAL A 128 -1.54 54.20 -42.85
N VAL A 129 -0.37 54.83 -42.72
CA VAL A 129 -0.15 56.25 -43.06
C VAL A 129 0.43 56.49 -44.47
N GLU A 130 0.91 55.47 -45.19
CA GLU A 130 1.22 55.64 -46.62
C GLU A 130 -0.03 55.34 -47.46
N PRO A 131 -0.72 56.36 -48.01
CA PRO A 131 -1.78 56.13 -48.98
C PRO A 131 -1.16 55.43 -50.19
N GLU A 132 -1.55 54.18 -50.44
CA GLU A 132 -1.16 53.51 -51.67
C GLU A 132 -1.51 54.43 -52.86
N PRO A 133 -0.54 54.78 -53.73
CA PRO A 133 -0.86 55.45 -54.97
C PRO A 133 -1.75 54.50 -55.76
N SER A 134 -3.01 54.92 -55.91
CA SER A 134 -4.12 54.26 -56.60
C SER A 134 -3.65 53.45 -57.81
N ARG A 135 -3.33 52.18 -57.57
CA ARG A 135 -2.96 51.26 -58.64
C ARG A 135 -4.27 50.80 -59.29
N PRO A 136 -4.44 51.00 -60.61
CA PRO A 136 -5.69 50.65 -61.28
C PRO A 136 -5.93 49.15 -61.13
N ALA A 137 -7.14 48.80 -60.70
CA ALA A 137 -7.58 47.44 -60.46
C ALA A 137 -7.40 46.58 -61.72
N ALA A 138 -6.35 45.77 -61.74
CA ALA A 138 -6.23 44.69 -62.70
C ALA A 138 -7.20 43.58 -62.24
N ALA A 139 -8.34 43.47 -62.92
CA ALA A 139 -9.27 42.38 -62.76
C ALA A 139 -8.56 41.06 -63.10
N ILE A 140 -8.18 40.29 -62.08
CA ILE A 140 -7.71 38.92 -62.27
C ILE A 140 -8.97 38.08 -62.50
N LEU A 141 -9.30 37.87 -63.78
CA LEU A 141 -10.27 36.89 -64.21
C LEU A 141 -9.73 35.50 -63.84
N ASN A 142 -10.44 34.78 -62.98
CA ASN A 142 -10.21 33.36 -62.77
C ASN A 142 -10.80 32.60 -63.98
N PRO A 143 -9.99 32.00 -64.87
CA PRO A 143 -10.46 31.55 -66.18
C PRO A 143 -11.29 30.25 -66.15
N GLN A 144 -11.49 29.61 -64.99
CA GLN A 144 -12.10 28.28 -64.93
C GLN A 144 -13.55 28.23 -64.45
N THR A 145 -14.08 29.25 -63.78
CA THR A 145 -15.42 29.16 -63.19
C THR A 145 -16.43 30.20 -63.65
N GLY A 146 -16.03 31.25 -64.37
CA GLY A 146 -16.99 32.24 -64.93
C GLY A 146 -17.79 33.03 -63.89
N ASP A 147 -17.66 32.72 -62.60
CA ASP A 147 -18.28 33.44 -61.50
C ASP A 147 -17.39 34.61 -61.06
N THR A 148 -17.90 35.83 -61.27
CA THR A 148 -17.40 37.05 -60.63
C THR A 148 -17.67 36.98 -59.13
N LEU A 149 -16.81 36.28 -58.40
CA LEU A 149 -16.76 36.36 -56.93
C LEU A 149 -16.29 37.76 -56.55
N ARG A 150 -17.19 38.54 -55.94
CA ARG A 150 -16.83 39.84 -55.36
C ARG A 150 -15.81 39.59 -54.25
N TYR A 151 -14.71 40.32 -54.30
CA TYR A 151 -13.59 40.22 -53.35
C TYR A 151 -14.01 40.35 -51.87
N ALA A 152 -15.18 40.94 -51.60
CA ALA A 152 -15.76 41.08 -50.27
C ALA A 152 -16.13 39.74 -49.60
N ASP A 153 -16.52 38.72 -50.37
CA ASP A 153 -17.01 37.45 -49.80
C ASP A 153 -15.87 36.46 -49.50
N PHE A 154 -14.72 36.60 -50.16
CA PHE A 154 -13.55 35.77 -49.90
C PHE A 154 -12.80 36.24 -48.62
N ALA A 155 -12.77 37.55 -48.36
CA ALA A 155 -12.13 38.11 -47.19
C ALA A 155 -12.86 37.76 -45.87
N SER A 156 -14.20 37.68 -45.88
CA SER A 156 -14.98 37.29 -44.69
C SER A 156 -14.79 35.82 -44.33
N THR A 157 -14.66 34.94 -45.33
CA THR A 157 -14.56 33.49 -45.12
C THR A 157 -13.18 33.06 -44.58
N VAL A 158 -12.10 33.75 -44.98
CA VAL A 158 -10.74 33.50 -44.46
C VAL A 158 -10.52 34.14 -43.08
N ALA A 159 -11.16 35.28 -42.79
CA ALA A 159 -11.10 35.90 -41.46
C ALA A 159 -11.83 35.07 -40.38
N LEU A 160 -12.94 34.41 -40.73
CA LEU A 160 -13.70 33.56 -39.80
C LEU A 160 -13.03 32.21 -39.49
N SER A 161 -12.12 31.73 -40.36
CA SER A 161 -11.42 30.45 -40.15
C SER A 161 -10.09 30.59 -39.39
N ALA A 162 -9.50 31.79 -39.34
CA ALA A 162 -8.24 32.04 -38.62
C ALA A 162 -8.42 32.54 -37.17
N PHE A 163 -9.61 33.04 -36.79
CA PHE A 163 -9.87 33.56 -35.43
C PHE A 163 -10.64 32.59 -34.51
N SER A 164 -11.08 31.43 -35.01
CA SER A 164 -11.85 30.46 -34.21
C SER A 164 -11.00 29.47 -33.40
N ALA A 165 -9.68 29.66 -33.29
CA ALA A 165 -8.77 28.76 -32.56
C ALA A 165 -7.97 29.45 -31.43
N ALA A 166 -8.25 30.71 -31.12
CA ALA A 166 -7.48 31.49 -30.14
C ALA A 166 -8.28 31.97 -28.91
N ASP A 167 -9.59 31.68 -28.81
CA ASP A 167 -10.50 32.30 -27.82
C ASP A 167 -10.98 31.34 -26.71
N GLU A 168 -10.31 30.20 -26.50
CA GLU A 168 -10.65 29.24 -25.43
C GLU A 168 -9.68 29.26 -24.23
N PHE A 169 -8.82 30.29 -24.09
CA PHE A 169 -7.78 30.30 -23.04
C PHE A 169 -7.76 31.54 -22.12
N ASP A 170 -8.87 32.25 -21.93
CA ASP A 170 -8.91 33.44 -21.07
C ASP A 170 -10.15 33.53 -20.15
N SER A 171 -10.37 32.52 -19.32
CA SER A 171 -11.34 32.59 -18.20
C SER A 171 -10.90 31.79 -16.97
N LEU A 172 -9.63 31.92 -16.59
CA LEU A 172 -9.08 31.40 -15.32
C LEU A 172 -8.35 32.50 -14.54
N GLY A 173 -9.04 33.60 -14.25
CA GLY A 173 -8.48 34.69 -13.47
C GLY A 173 -9.53 35.48 -12.70
N GLU A 174 -10.05 34.91 -11.61
CA GLU A 174 -10.36 35.61 -10.34
C GLU A 174 -11.22 34.73 -9.43
N HIS A 175 -10.58 33.95 -8.56
CA HIS A 175 -11.14 33.67 -7.24
C HIS A 175 -10.00 33.39 -6.25
N LEU A 176 -9.50 34.48 -5.67
CA LEU A 176 -8.69 34.46 -4.47
C LEU A 176 -9.57 34.04 -3.27
N ALA A 177 -9.38 32.81 -2.81
CA ALA A 177 -9.71 32.38 -1.45
C ALA A 177 -8.47 31.71 -0.83
N PRO A 178 -8.24 31.85 0.49
CA PRO A 178 -6.95 31.61 1.11
C PRO A 178 -6.58 30.12 1.18
N PRO A 179 -5.29 29.78 1.38
CA PRO A 179 -4.82 28.41 1.34
C PRO A 179 -5.28 27.65 2.59
N SER A 180 -6.30 26.82 2.45
CA SER A 180 -6.50 25.68 3.34
C SER A 180 -5.63 24.53 2.84
N THR A 181 -4.76 24.10 3.73
CA THR A 181 -3.88 22.94 3.66
C THR A 181 -4.66 21.67 3.37
N ASP A 182 -4.64 21.17 2.14
CA ASP A 182 -4.89 19.76 1.84
C ASP A 182 -3.78 19.26 0.91
N TYR A 183 -2.93 18.45 1.52
CA TYR A 183 -1.71 17.89 0.96
C TYR A 183 -2.06 16.59 0.21
N PHE A 184 -1.82 16.59 -1.11
CA PHE A 184 -1.61 15.44 -2.01
C PHE A 184 -2.76 14.44 -2.27
N HIS A 185 -3.51 14.70 -3.34
CA HIS A 185 -3.94 13.66 -4.29
C HIS A 185 -3.42 14.01 -5.69
N THR A 186 -2.40 13.29 -6.17
CA THR A 186 -2.01 13.34 -7.58
C THR A 186 -2.97 12.46 -8.38
N ALA A 187 -4.05 13.10 -8.85
CA ALA A 187 -5.14 12.54 -9.66
C ALA A 187 -5.28 13.30 -10.99
N ALA A 188 -4.17 13.52 -11.70
CA ALA A 188 -4.17 14.34 -12.91
C ALA A 188 -4.77 13.65 -14.17
N ASP A 189 -5.16 12.38 -14.10
CA ASP A 189 -5.73 11.63 -15.24
C ASP A 189 -7.26 11.46 -15.20
N GLU A 190 -7.98 11.89 -14.15
CA GLU A 190 -9.45 11.71 -14.05
C GLU A 190 -10.29 12.97 -14.32
N PHE A 191 -9.66 14.13 -14.58
CA PHE A 191 -10.37 15.42 -14.62
C PHE A 191 -11.27 15.65 -15.87
N PHE A 192 -11.20 14.81 -16.90
CA PHE A 192 -12.04 14.96 -18.12
C PHE A 192 -12.90 13.74 -18.46
N ALA A 193 -13.12 12.82 -17.52
CA ALA A 193 -14.11 11.75 -17.68
C ALA A 193 -15.53 12.35 -17.56
N LYS A 194 -16.02 12.86 -18.70
CA LYS A 194 -17.42 13.15 -19.07
C LYS A 194 -18.47 12.93 -17.95
N VAL A 195 -18.89 14.05 -17.37
CA VAL A 195 -20.14 14.22 -16.63
C VAL A 195 -21.30 13.78 -17.53
N GLY A 196 -21.84 12.60 -17.26
CA GLY A 196 -22.90 11.99 -18.06
C GLY A 196 -23.33 10.60 -17.59
N ASP A 197 -22.56 9.95 -16.70
CA ASP A 197 -23.04 8.77 -15.98
C ASP A 197 -24.09 9.22 -14.96
N GLU A 198 -25.31 8.69 -15.11
CA GLU A 198 -26.32 8.70 -14.07
C GLU A 198 -25.65 8.26 -12.76
N ALA A 199 -25.87 8.99 -11.67
CA ALA A 199 -25.24 8.74 -10.38
C ALA A 199 -25.69 7.36 -9.85
N GLU A 200 -25.06 6.30 -10.33
CA GLU A 200 -25.31 4.95 -9.87
C GLU A 200 -24.88 4.88 -8.41
N GLU A 201 -25.80 4.44 -7.56
CA GLU A 201 -25.55 4.31 -6.13
C GLU A 201 -24.34 3.38 -5.88
N PRO A 202 -23.45 3.74 -4.94
CA PRO A 202 -22.29 2.92 -4.62
C PRO A 202 -22.73 1.54 -4.12
N ALA A 203 -22.02 0.49 -4.54
CA ALA A 203 -22.37 -0.86 -4.13
C ALA A 203 -22.26 -1.04 -2.61
N LEU A 204 -23.28 -1.67 -2.00
CA LEU A 204 -23.27 -2.00 -0.58
C LEU A 204 -22.48 -3.28 -0.32
N PHE A 205 -21.51 -3.21 0.60
CA PHE A 205 -20.68 -4.33 1.01
C PHE A 205 -21.19 -4.94 2.32
N LEU A 206 -21.69 -6.17 2.25
CA LEU A 206 -22.29 -6.88 3.37
C LEU A 206 -21.34 -7.96 3.91
N LEU A 207 -21.32 -8.12 5.23
CA LEU A 207 -20.54 -9.16 5.91
C LEU A 207 -21.05 -10.56 5.52
N GLN A 208 -20.17 -11.36 4.92
CA GLN A 208 -20.42 -12.75 4.58
C GLN A 208 -20.20 -13.65 5.80
N LYS A 209 -21.28 -13.90 6.55
CA LYS A 209 -21.24 -14.73 7.75
C LYS A 209 -20.75 -16.15 7.42
N GLY A 210 -19.77 -16.62 8.19
CA GLY A 210 -19.24 -17.98 8.05
C GLY A 210 -18.15 -18.13 6.97
N VAL A 211 -17.71 -17.05 6.34
CA VAL A 211 -16.59 -17.06 5.40
C VAL A 211 -15.32 -16.61 6.14
N PRO A 212 -14.42 -17.52 6.54
CA PRO A 212 -13.25 -17.18 7.35
C PRO A 212 -12.06 -16.68 6.52
N ALA A 213 -12.12 -16.80 5.20
CA ALA A 213 -11.10 -16.38 4.24
C ALA A 213 -11.69 -16.38 2.82
N ILE A 214 -11.05 -15.65 1.93
CA ILE A 214 -11.37 -15.62 0.50
C ILE A 214 -10.59 -16.74 -0.18
N GLU A 215 -11.31 -17.62 -0.85
CA GLU A 215 -10.74 -18.82 -1.46
C GLU A 215 -10.34 -18.59 -2.92
N TYR A 216 -9.19 -19.12 -3.34
CA TYR A 216 -8.73 -19.09 -4.75
C TYR A 216 -8.24 -20.47 -5.21
N GLU A 217 -8.46 -20.87 -6.48
CA GLU A 217 -8.05 -22.19 -6.98
C GLU A 217 -6.58 -22.20 -7.42
N ALA A 218 -6.19 -21.19 -8.21
CA ALA A 218 -4.82 -20.96 -8.67
C ALA A 218 -4.36 -19.53 -8.33
N VAL A 219 -3.04 -19.36 -8.27
CA VAL A 219 -2.39 -18.05 -8.03
C VAL A 219 -2.79 -17.04 -9.11
N ASP A 220 -3.01 -17.51 -10.33
CA ASP A 220 -3.41 -16.72 -11.49
C ASP A 220 -4.88 -16.26 -11.41
N ASP A 221 -5.68 -16.85 -10.52
CA ASP A 221 -7.07 -16.43 -10.31
C ASP A 221 -7.17 -15.15 -9.47
N VAL A 222 -6.12 -14.77 -8.76
CA VAL A 222 -6.07 -13.50 -8.03
C VAL A 222 -5.64 -12.40 -9.00
N LEU A 223 -6.62 -11.68 -9.54
CA LEU A 223 -6.44 -10.68 -10.58
C LEU A 223 -5.86 -9.38 -10.03
N GLU A 224 -6.44 -8.90 -8.92
CA GLU A 224 -5.99 -7.69 -8.24
C GLU A 224 -6.01 -7.88 -6.73
N LEU A 225 -5.03 -7.28 -6.04
CA LEU A 225 -4.91 -7.29 -4.59
C LEU A 225 -4.48 -5.91 -4.14
N HIS A 226 -5.19 -5.38 -3.15
CA HIS A 226 -4.87 -4.17 -2.43
C HIS A 226 -4.80 -4.49 -0.95
N HIS A 227 -3.90 -3.82 -0.24
CA HIS A 227 -3.76 -3.95 1.21
C HIS A 227 -3.65 -2.57 1.83
N SER A 228 -4.07 -2.43 3.08
CA SER A 228 -3.95 -1.17 3.78
C SER A 228 -2.52 -0.95 4.26
N VAL A 229 -2.01 0.28 4.04
CA VAL A 229 -0.70 0.71 4.56
C VAL A 229 -0.79 1.16 6.02
N ASN A 230 -1.99 1.52 6.47
CA ASN A 230 -2.29 1.86 7.86
C ASN A 230 -3.10 0.73 8.54
N PHE A 231 -3.24 0.86 9.86
CA PHE A 231 -4.14 0.05 10.66
C PHE A 231 -5.30 0.91 11.16
N ALA A 232 -6.51 0.35 11.17
CA ALA A 232 -7.70 1.00 11.74
C ALA A 232 -8.15 0.24 13.00
N TYR A 233 -8.67 0.95 13.99
CA TYR A 233 -9.17 0.35 15.22
C TYR A 233 -10.68 0.14 15.15
N LEU A 234 -11.10 -1.10 14.97
CA LEU A 234 -12.50 -1.45 14.68
C LEU A 234 -13.08 -2.34 15.77
N SER A 235 -14.36 -2.14 16.09
CA SER A 235 -15.16 -3.05 16.94
C SER A 235 -16.00 -3.94 16.03
N ALA A 236 -15.40 -5.01 15.51
CA ALA A 236 -16.11 -5.95 14.66
C ALA A 236 -17.10 -6.79 15.50
N GLU A 237 -18.37 -6.82 15.08
CA GLU A 237 -19.46 -7.57 15.73
C GLU A 237 -19.73 -7.20 17.21
N GLY A 238 -19.45 -5.95 17.62
CA GLY A 238 -19.70 -5.51 18.99
C GLY A 238 -18.77 -6.12 20.05
N LYS A 239 -17.62 -6.66 19.62
CA LYS A 239 -16.53 -7.10 20.50
C LYS A 239 -15.62 -5.93 20.86
N GLU A 240 -14.63 -6.19 21.72
CA GLU A 240 -13.61 -5.19 22.04
C GLU A 240 -12.95 -4.62 20.77
N GLN A 241 -12.58 -3.35 20.84
CA GLN A 241 -11.92 -2.65 19.74
C GLN A 241 -10.54 -3.28 19.48
N GLU A 242 -10.26 -3.66 18.24
CA GLU A 242 -9.00 -4.29 17.84
C GLU A 242 -8.36 -3.52 16.68
N SER A 243 -7.03 -3.51 16.63
CA SER A 243 -6.29 -3.04 15.45
C SER A 243 -6.45 -4.05 14.32
N CYS A 244 -6.92 -3.57 13.17
CA CYS A 244 -7.22 -4.36 11.98
C CYS A 244 -6.40 -3.85 10.78
N GLN A 245 -6.14 -4.75 9.84
CA GLN A 245 -5.61 -4.44 8.51
C GLN A 245 -6.67 -4.74 7.44
N GLY A 246 -6.80 -3.84 6.46
CA GLY A 246 -7.74 -3.93 5.36
C GLY A 246 -7.12 -4.58 4.13
N TYR A 247 -7.94 -5.33 3.40
CA TYR A 247 -7.58 -5.98 2.14
C TYR A 247 -8.75 -5.85 1.16
N VAL A 248 -8.46 -5.61 -0.12
CA VAL A 248 -9.45 -5.67 -1.19
C VAL A 248 -8.87 -6.54 -2.29
N CYS A 249 -9.62 -7.51 -2.79
CA CYS A 249 -9.12 -8.36 -3.87
C CYS A 249 -10.21 -8.72 -4.87
N CYS A 250 -9.74 -8.97 -6.08
CA CYS A 250 -10.51 -9.42 -7.22
C CYS A 250 -10.05 -10.85 -7.56
N VAL A 251 -10.95 -11.82 -7.45
CA VAL A 251 -10.64 -13.25 -7.63
C VAL A 251 -11.55 -13.86 -8.68
N LYS A 252 -10.98 -14.63 -9.61
CA LYS A 252 -11.72 -15.39 -10.61
C LYS A 252 -12.09 -16.76 -10.05
N ARG A 253 -13.39 -17.04 -9.91
CA ARG A 253 -13.91 -18.33 -9.43
C ARG A 253 -14.87 -18.90 -10.45
N GLN A 254 -14.62 -20.13 -10.92
CA GLN A 254 -15.46 -20.82 -11.90
C GLN A 254 -15.75 -19.98 -13.16
N GLY A 255 -14.78 -19.17 -13.58
CA GLY A 255 -14.91 -18.29 -14.74
C GLY A 255 -15.59 -16.94 -14.46
N THR A 256 -16.13 -16.72 -13.26
CA THR A 256 -16.72 -15.45 -12.83
C THR A 256 -15.76 -14.65 -11.97
N VAL A 257 -15.68 -13.35 -12.18
CA VAL A 257 -14.82 -12.46 -11.40
C VAL A 257 -15.61 -11.93 -10.20
N GLN A 258 -15.05 -12.07 -9.00
CA GLN A 258 -15.70 -11.69 -7.75
C GLN A 258 -14.82 -10.71 -6.97
N VAL A 259 -15.43 -9.65 -6.45
CA VAL A 259 -14.74 -8.63 -5.65
C VAL A 259 -15.11 -8.79 -4.19
N PHE A 260 -14.11 -8.69 -3.31
CA PHE A 260 -14.27 -8.79 -1.87
C PHE A 260 -13.44 -7.72 -1.17
N ALA A 261 -13.96 -7.20 -0.07
CA ALA A 261 -13.21 -6.45 0.92
C ALA A 261 -13.08 -7.32 2.19
N ALA A 262 -11.93 -7.34 2.84
CA ALA A 262 -11.70 -8.13 4.04
C ALA A 262 -10.94 -7.35 5.09
N LEU A 263 -11.29 -7.60 6.35
CA LEU A 263 -10.65 -7.04 7.53
C LEU A 263 -9.99 -8.17 8.30
N CYS A 264 -8.72 -8.01 8.67
CA CYS A 264 -7.99 -8.99 9.48
C CYS A 264 -7.55 -8.36 10.80
N GLY A 265 -8.01 -8.91 11.93
CA GLY A 265 -7.57 -8.50 13.26
C GLY A 265 -6.12 -8.92 13.51
N ILE A 266 -5.27 -7.98 13.92
CA ILE A 266 -3.83 -8.20 14.10
C ILE A 266 -3.53 -9.13 15.28
N HIS A 267 -4.31 -9.06 16.35
CA HIS A 267 -4.10 -9.82 17.58
C HIS A 267 -4.90 -11.12 17.58
N SER A 268 -6.15 -11.08 17.11
CA SER A 268 -7.05 -12.23 17.10
C SER A 268 -6.84 -13.13 15.88
N GLY A 269 -6.22 -12.61 14.80
CA GLY A 269 -6.08 -13.31 13.53
C GLY A 269 -7.41 -13.63 12.85
N LYS A 270 -8.52 -13.04 13.33
CA LYS A 270 -9.85 -13.27 12.75
C LYS A 270 -10.00 -12.43 11.49
N THR A 271 -10.68 -13.01 10.51
CA THR A 271 -10.98 -12.35 9.24
C THR A 271 -12.47 -12.16 9.09
N TRP A 272 -12.88 -10.96 8.68
CA TRP A 272 -14.24 -10.62 8.31
C TRP A 272 -14.27 -10.28 6.82
N VAL A 273 -15.00 -11.07 6.04
CA VAL A 273 -15.09 -10.91 4.58
C VAL A 273 -16.41 -10.23 4.23
N TYR A 274 -16.33 -9.16 3.45
CA TYR A 274 -17.43 -8.38 2.94
C TYR A 274 -17.49 -8.55 1.42
N GLY A 275 -18.69 -8.74 0.90
CA GLY A 275 -18.93 -8.82 -0.54
C GLY A 275 -20.08 -7.91 -0.95
N PRO A 276 -20.12 -7.49 -2.23
CA PRO A 276 -21.24 -6.69 -2.73
C PRO A 276 -22.52 -7.53 -2.73
N GLU A 277 -23.68 -6.85 -2.65
CA GLU A 277 -24.99 -7.51 -2.78
C GLU A 277 -25.14 -8.25 -4.12
N HIS A 278 -24.58 -7.67 -5.18
CA HIS A 278 -24.62 -8.22 -6.54
C HIS A 278 -23.19 -8.30 -7.08
N GLN A 279 -22.76 -9.50 -7.48
CA GLN A 279 -21.46 -9.68 -8.15
C GLN A 279 -21.55 -9.25 -9.61
N GLY A 280 -20.45 -8.68 -10.11
CA GLY A 280 -20.32 -8.28 -11.51
C GLY A 280 -20.32 -9.52 -12.40
N THR A 281 -21.04 -9.45 -13.53
CA THR A 281 -21.00 -10.52 -14.54
C THR A 281 -19.98 -10.22 -15.64
N ASP A 282 -19.64 -8.93 -15.80
CA ASP A 282 -18.79 -8.43 -16.87
C ASP A 282 -17.58 -7.66 -16.32
N ASP A 283 -16.53 -7.54 -17.11
CA ASP A 283 -15.26 -6.94 -16.67
C ASP A 283 -15.45 -5.47 -16.25
N ALA A 284 -16.25 -4.70 -17.00
CA ALA A 284 -16.57 -3.31 -16.66
C ALA A 284 -17.29 -3.18 -15.32
N SER A 285 -18.23 -4.09 -15.03
CA SER A 285 -18.93 -4.13 -13.74
C SER A 285 -18.00 -4.51 -12.59
N CYS A 286 -17.01 -5.38 -12.85
CA CYS A 286 -16.00 -5.73 -11.87
C CYS A 286 -15.06 -4.57 -11.55
N THR A 287 -14.64 -3.79 -12.55
CA THR A 287 -13.84 -2.57 -12.33
C THR A 287 -14.61 -1.53 -11.52
N LYS A 288 -15.92 -1.40 -11.73
CA LYS A 288 -16.78 -0.54 -10.89
C LYS A 288 -16.84 -1.06 -9.45
N LEU A 289 -17.16 -2.35 -9.26
CA LEU A 289 -17.23 -2.97 -7.93
C LEU A 289 -15.91 -2.89 -7.18
N LEU A 290 -14.77 -2.99 -7.87
CA LEU A 290 -13.45 -2.82 -7.27
C LEU A 290 -13.25 -1.38 -6.74
N ARG A 291 -13.64 -0.36 -7.52
CA ARG A 291 -13.60 1.03 -7.07
C ARG A 291 -14.52 1.26 -5.87
N ASP A 292 -15.72 0.69 -5.88
CA ASP A 292 -16.65 0.78 -4.75
C ASP A 292 -16.12 0.06 -3.50
N ALA A 293 -15.44 -1.09 -3.67
CA ALA A 293 -14.79 -1.82 -2.57
C ALA A 293 -13.65 -1.00 -1.94
N LEU A 294 -12.87 -0.30 -2.76
CA LEU A 294 -11.80 0.59 -2.28
C LEU A 294 -12.37 1.77 -1.50
N LYS A 295 -13.42 2.43 -2.03
CA LYS A 295 -14.14 3.50 -1.32
C LYS A 295 -14.71 3.01 0.01
N PHE A 296 -15.32 1.82 0.03
CA PHE A 296 -15.80 1.20 1.26
C PHE A 296 -14.66 1.01 2.29
N ALA A 297 -13.49 0.53 1.86
CA ALA A 297 -12.35 0.40 2.75
C ALA A 297 -11.84 1.76 3.27
N GLU A 298 -11.84 2.80 2.43
CA GLU A 298 -11.47 4.18 2.80
C GLU A 298 -12.45 4.79 3.80
N GLU A 299 -13.76 4.58 3.63
CA GLU A 299 -14.79 5.02 4.58
C GLU A 299 -14.64 4.35 5.96
N VAL A 300 -14.15 3.10 6.00
CA VAL A 300 -13.80 2.41 7.24
C VAL A 300 -12.52 2.99 7.88
N GLY A 301 -11.72 3.74 7.14
CA GLY A 301 -10.51 4.43 7.60
C GLY A 301 -9.20 3.81 7.13
N PHE A 302 -9.23 2.98 6.08
CA PHE A 302 -8.02 2.41 5.49
C PHE A 302 -7.47 3.25 4.34
N LEU A 303 -6.15 3.32 4.24
CA LEU A 303 -5.43 3.84 3.07
C LEU A 303 -4.93 2.64 2.27
N MET A 304 -5.49 2.44 1.07
CA MET A 304 -5.27 1.23 0.28
C MET A 304 -4.12 1.42 -0.71
N GLU A 305 -3.21 0.45 -0.76
CA GLU A 305 -2.14 0.38 -1.75
C GLU A 305 -2.28 -0.89 -2.59
N ARG A 306 -2.15 -0.73 -3.91
CA ARG A 306 -2.16 -1.85 -4.86
C ARG A 306 -0.90 -2.69 -4.68
N VAL A 307 -1.09 -3.98 -4.41
CA VAL A 307 -0.02 -4.96 -4.42
C VAL A 307 0.18 -5.43 -5.86
N LEU A 308 1.29 -5.04 -6.48
CA LEU A 308 1.63 -5.53 -7.82
C LEU A 308 2.05 -7.00 -7.72
N PRO A 309 1.26 -7.97 -8.23
CA PRO A 309 1.75 -9.31 -8.41
C PRO A 309 2.88 -9.23 -9.43
N GLY A 310 4.11 -9.57 -9.01
CA GLY A 310 5.25 -9.54 -9.92
C GLY A 310 4.98 -10.41 -11.17
N PRO A 311 5.56 -10.10 -12.34
CA PRO A 311 5.25 -10.76 -13.61
C PRO A 311 5.63 -12.24 -13.65
N LYS A 312 6.29 -12.74 -12.60
CA LYS A 312 6.75 -14.12 -12.47
C LYS A 312 5.88 -14.85 -11.43
N PRO A 313 5.41 -16.08 -11.72
CA PRO A 313 4.63 -16.90 -10.78
C PRO A 313 5.20 -17.01 -9.34
N PRO A 314 6.53 -17.12 -9.10
CA PRO A 314 7.05 -17.15 -7.73
C PRO A 314 6.87 -15.83 -6.96
N GLN A 315 6.92 -14.68 -7.65
CA GLN A 315 6.70 -13.37 -7.01
C GLN A 315 5.23 -13.18 -6.67
N GLN A 316 4.33 -13.57 -7.57
CA GLN A 316 2.88 -13.55 -7.31
C GLN A 316 2.50 -14.48 -6.14
N ARG A 317 3.07 -15.70 -6.09
CA ARG A 317 2.91 -16.59 -4.92
C ARG A 317 3.38 -15.94 -3.63
N ALA A 318 4.55 -15.28 -3.64
CA ALA A 318 5.06 -14.61 -2.46
C ALA A 318 4.17 -13.44 -2.02
N ALA A 319 3.61 -12.68 -2.96
CA ALA A 319 2.68 -11.60 -2.69
C ALA A 319 1.36 -12.12 -2.08
N ILE A 320 0.76 -13.15 -2.68
CA ILE A 320 -0.48 -13.77 -2.17
C ILE A 320 -0.24 -14.43 -0.81
N ALA A 321 0.90 -15.10 -0.60
CA ALA A 321 1.22 -15.75 0.67
C ALA A 321 1.39 -14.76 1.84
N ARG A 322 1.66 -13.48 1.57
CA ARG A 322 1.70 -12.41 2.57
C ARG A 322 0.30 -11.91 2.96
N CYS A 323 -0.73 -12.26 2.20
CA CYS A 323 -2.10 -11.85 2.43
C CYS A 323 -2.83 -12.90 3.27
N PRO A 324 -3.04 -12.69 4.59
CA PRO A 324 -3.62 -13.71 5.47
C PRO A 324 -5.09 -14.02 5.17
N VAL A 325 -5.78 -13.13 4.46
CA VAL A 325 -7.20 -13.28 4.11
C VAL A 325 -7.43 -14.20 2.90
N LEU A 326 -6.39 -14.45 2.09
CA LEU A 326 -6.47 -15.34 0.92
C LEU A 326 -6.02 -16.75 1.29
N LYS A 327 -6.85 -17.74 0.99
CA LYS A 327 -6.51 -19.16 1.19
C LYS A 327 -6.69 -19.94 -0.11
N PRO A 328 -5.77 -20.84 -0.46
CA PRO A 328 -6.01 -21.74 -1.57
C PRO A 328 -7.23 -22.61 -1.22
N VAL A 329 -8.15 -22.79 -2.17
CA VAL A 329 -9.22 -23.78 -2.07
C VAL A 329 -8.52 -25.08 -1.71
N ALA A 330 -8.91 -25.70 -0.60
CA ALA A 330 -8.49 -27.05 -0.31
C ALA A 330 -9.13 -27.91 -1.39
N GLY A 331 -8.46 -28.03 -2.54
CA GLY A 331 -8.91 -28.86 -3.64
C GLY A 331 -9.26 -30.23 -3.08
N PRO A 332 -10.21 -30.96 -3.70
CA PRO A 332 -10.48 -32.33 -3.30
C PRO A 332 -9.12 -33.02 -3.27
N ARG A 333 -8.60 -33.33 -2.07
CA ARG A 333 -7.28 -33.94 -1.88
C ARG A 333 -7.29 -35.06 -2.88
N GLY A 334 -6.51 -34.93 -3.96
CA GLY A 334 -6.54 -35.89 -5.04
C GLY A 334 -6.44 -37.23 -4.36
N THR A 335 -7.51 -38.01 -4.40
CA THR A 335 -7.49 -39.40 -3.99
C THR A 335 -6.38 -39.94 -4.86
N LEU A 336 -5.19 -40.13 -4.26
CA LEU A 336 -4.04 -40.67 -4.96
C LEU A 336 -4.61 -41.88 -5.71
N PRO A 337 -4.50 -41.94 -7.05
CA PRO A 337 -4.96 -43.11 -7.76
C PRO A 337 -4.30 -44.29 -7.08
N ALA A 338 -5.13 -45.20 -6.55
CA ALA A 338 -4.66 -46.37 -5.82
C ALA A 338 -3.52 -46.99 -6.65
N PRO A 339 -2.40 -47.38 -6.02
CA PRO A 339 -1.26 -47.93 -6.73
C PRO A 339 -1.80 -49.06 -7.62
N GLN A 340 -1.77 -48.84 -8.94
CA GLN A 340 -2.10 -49.88 -9.88
C GLN A 340 -0.98 -50.90 -9.73
N ASP A 341 -1.29 -52.03 -9.08
CA ASP A 341 -0.44 -53.20 -9.04
C ASP A 341 -0.05 -53.53 -10.48
N ARG A 342 1.21 -53.25 -10.81
CA ARG A 342 1.82 -53.76 -12.03
C ARG A 342 1.97 -55.26 -11.85
N VAL A 343 1.13 -56.00 -12.57
CA VAL A 343 1.22 -57.46 -12.77
C VAL A 343 2.45 -57.80 -13.60
#